data_AF-A0A660RLI6-F1
#
_entry.id   AF-A0A660RLI6-F1
#
_cell.length_a   1.000
_cell.length_b   1.000
_cell.length_c   1.000
_cell.angle_alpha   90.00
_cell.angle_beta   90.00
_cell.angle_gamma   90.00
#
_symmetry.space_group_name_H-M   'P 1'
#
loop_
_entity.id
_entity.type
_entity.pdbx_description
1 polymer ?
#
loop_
_entity_poly.entity_id
_entity_poly.type
_entity_poly.pdbx_seq_one_letter_code
_entity_poly.pdbx_strand_id
1 'polypeptide(L)'
;MEQKTYKIRINLQNGEIEVEGDKEFVETEIKTLLEEFQKLRKVYASLEESAQLEKEQKSILKEKKPYIKEFVKEKNPSTAQETAVVLAYYLKEYERKETFNAEDIKKIWTASGWKPPKKIWQSVIDGKNRYQWFEEVSRGEYKISPHGIYFVENELPKKIKE
;
A
#
# COMPACT_ATOMS: atom_id res chain seq x y z
N MET A 1 -39.54 42.32 -27.80
CA MET A 1 -38.15 42.51 -27.35
C MET A 1 -37.55 41.12 -27.28
N GLU A 2 -36.61 40.78 -28.16
CA GLU A 2 -35.94 39.47 -28.14
C GLU A 2 -34.98 39.43 -26.94
N GLN A 3 -35.23 38.53 -25.99
CA GLN A 3 -34.27 38.25 -24.92
C GLN A 3 -33.11 37.45 -25.52
N LYS A 4 -31.92 38.07 -25.56
CA LYS A 4 -30.71 37.40 -26.03
C LYS A 4 -30.22 36.44 -24.95
N THR A 5 -30.17 35.15 -25.27
CA THR A 5 -29.52 34.13 -24.45
C THR A 5 -28.05 33.98 -24.86
N TYR A 6 -27.22 33.66 -23.87
CA TYR A 6 -25.78 33.46 -23.97
C TYR A 6 -25.47 32.04 -23.51
N LYS A 7 -24.51 31.39 -24.17
CA LYS A 7 -24.14 30.00 -23.91
C LYS A 7 -22.62 29.87 -23.85
N ILE A 8 -22.12 29.22 -22.81
CA ILE A 8 -20.70 28.89 -22.63
C ILE A 8 -20.55 27.39 -22.44
N ARG A 9 -19.62 26.79 -23.17
CA ARG A 9 -19.21 25.38 -23.04
C ARG A 9 -17.74 25.30 -22.65
N ILE A 10 -17.46 24.54 -21.60
CA ILE A 10 -16.11 24.26 -21.13
C ILE A 10 -15.88 22.75 -21.24
N ASN A 11 -14.93 22.36 -22.07
CA ASN A 11 -14.55 20.97 -22.26
C ASN A 11 -13.39 20.64 -21.31
N LEU A 12 -13.60 19.70 -20.40
CA LEU A 12 -12.61 19.21 -19.43
C LEU A 12 -12.19 17.80 -19.85
N GLN A 13 -11.00 17.35 -19.40
CA GLN A 13 -10.50 16.00 -19.71
C GLN A 13 -11.47 14.86 -19.32
N ASN A 14 -12.36 15.11 -18.33
CA ASN A 14 -13.26 14.11 -17.77
C ASN A 14 -14.76 14.47 -17.92
N GLY A 15 -15.10 15.45 -18.77
CA GLY A 15 -16.49 15.85 -18.96
C GLY A 15 -16.66 17.24 -19.59
N GLU A 16 -17.89 17.63 -19.88
CA GLU A 16 -18.23 18.94 -20.43
C GLU A 16 -19.16 19.68 -19.46
N ILE A 17 -18.92 20.98 -19.27
CA ILE A 17 -19.80 21.87 -18.51
C ILE A 17 -20.42 22.87 -19.50
N GLU A 18 -21.74 22.96 -19.49
CA GLU A 18 -22.50 23.87 -20.34
C GLU A 18 -23.37 24.78 -19.46
N VAL A 19 -23.27 26.09 -19.68
CA VAL A 19 -24.07 27.11 -18.98
C VAL A 19 -24.75 27.98 -20.03
N GLU A 20 -26.08 28.09 -19.94
CA GLU A 20 -26.90 28.89 -20.86
C GLU A 20 -27.90 29.74 -20.07
N GLY A 21 -28.03 31.02 -20.42
CA GLY A 21 -28.93 31.95 -19.74
C GLY A 21 -28.79 33.38 -20.25
N ASP A 22 -29.31 34.35 -19.49
CA ASP A 22 -29.02 35.76 -19.76
C ASP A 22 -27.55 36.08 -19.43
N LYS A 23 -27.09 37.25 -19.87
CA LYS A 23 -25.68 37.63 -19.76
C LYS A 23 -25.21 37.68 -18.30
N GLU A 24 -26.03 38.23 -17.40
CA GLU A 24 -25.66 38.40 -15.99
C GLU A 24 -25.58 37.05 -15.27
N PHE A 25 -26.51 36.15 -15.57
CA PHE A 25 -26.48 34.77 -15.09
C PHE A 25 -25.23 34.03 -15.54
N VAL A 26 -24.94 34.04 -16.85
CA VAL A 26 -23.79 33.32 -17.42
C VAL A 26 -22.46 33.86 -16.89
N GLU A 27 -22.31 35.18 -16.75
CA GLU A 27 -21.09 35.77 -16.17
C GLU A 27 -20.92 35.44 -14.68
N THR A 28 -22.02 35.37 -13.93
CA THR A 28 -21.99 35.08 -12.48
C THR A 28 -21.66 33.61 -12.21
N GLU A 29 -22.30 32.69 -12.91
CA GLU A 29 -22.08 31.25 -12.69
C GLU A 29 -20.68 30.82 -13.12
N ILE A 30 -20.17 31.36 -14.22
CA ILE A 30 -18.82 31.04 -14.68
C ILE A 30 -17.75 31.55 -13.70
N LYS A 31 -17.92 32.76 -13.14
CA LYS A 31 -16.99 33.27 -12.11
C LYS A 31 -17.01 32.40 -10.86
N THR A 32 -18.20 32.09 -10.35
CA THR A 32 -18.37 31.23 -9.17
C THR A 32 -17.72 29.87 -9.37
N LEU A 33 -17.99 29.24 -10.52
CA LEU A 33 -17.45 27.95 -10.88
C LEU A 33 -15.92 27.98 -10.96
N LEU A 34 -15.32 29.01 -11.57
CA LEU A 34 -13.86 29.15 -11.64
C LEU A 34 -13.21 29.31 -10.26
N GLU A 35 -13.85 30.05 -9.34
CA GLU A 35 -13.36 30.22 -7.97
C GLU A 35 -13.40 28.90 -7.17
N GLU A 36 -14.48 28.13 -7.32
CA GLU A 36 -14.60 26.80 -6.71
C GLU A 36 -13.56 25.82 -7.26
N PHE A 37 -13.35 25.82 -8.59
CA PHE A 37 -12.32 25.00 -9.23
C PHE A 37 -10.92 25.34 -8.72
N GLN A 38 -10.62 26.61 -8.49
CA GLN A 38 -9.32 27.03 -7.95
C GLN A 38 -9.13 26.57 -6.49
N LYS A 39 -10.19 26.63 -5.68
CA LYS A 39 -10.18 26.11 -4.30
C LYS A 39 -9.97 24.60 -4.27
N LEU A 40 -10.73 23.86 -5.09
CA LEU A 40 -10.60 22.41 -5.23
C LEU A 40 -9.18 22.02 -5.66
N ARG A 41 -8.62 22.68 -6.68
CA ARG A 41 -7.27 22.39 -7.16
C ARG A 41 -6.20 22.56 -6.09
N LYS A 42 -6.31 23.58 -5.22
CA LYS A 42 -5.39 23.77 -4.08
C LYS A 42 -5.49 22.64 -3.06
N VAL A 43 -6.71 22.18 -2.76
CA VAL A 43 -6.94 21.05 -1.85
C VAL A 43 -6.34 19.77 -2.44
N TYR A 44 -6.64 19.44 -3.69
CA TYR A 44 -6.08 18.25 -4.35
C TYR A 44 -4.54 18.28 -4.45
N ALA A 45 -3.95 19.43 -4.77
CA ALA A 45 -2.49 19.59 -4.78
C ALA A 45 -1.89 19.35 -3.38
N SER A 46 -2.51 19.88 -2.32
CA SER A 46 -2.04 19.66 -0.95
C SER A 46 -2.20 18.20 -0.48
N LEU A 47 -3.25 17.51 -0.94
CA LEU A 47 -3.46 16.09 -0.65
C LEU A 47 -2.42 15.22 -1.37
N GLU A 48 -2.13 15.50 -2.63
CA GLU A 48 -1.07 14.81 -3.38
C GLU A 48 0.32 15.05 -2.76
N GLU A 49 0.63 16.29 -2.39
CA GLU A 49 1.89 16.66 -1.75
C GLU A 49 2.04 15.99 -0.38
N SER A 50 0.97 15.97 0.43
CA SER A 50 0.97 15.25 1.71
C SER A 50 1.15 13.74 1.55
N ALA A 51 0.55 13.11 0.54
CA ALA A 51 0.70 11.69 0.26
C ALA A 51 2.11 11.33 -0.27
N GLN A 52 2.74 12.24 -1.02
CA GLN A 52 4.14 12.09 -1.46
C GLN A 52 5.11 12.24 -0.29
N LEU A 53 4.91 13.24 0.57
CA LEU A 53 5.70 13.43 1.79
C LEU A 53 5.56 12.24 2.75
N GLU A 54 4.37 11.66 2.88
CA GLU A 54 4.15 10.48 3.71
C GLU A 54 4.84 9.22 3.12
N LYS A 55 4.85 9.07 1.79
CA LYS A 55 5.62 8.02 1.11
C LYS A 55 7.13 8.20 1.27
N GLU A 56 7.62 9.43 1.15
CA GLU A 56 9.04 9.76 1.28
C GLU A 56 9.51 9.59 2.73
N GLN A 57 8.71 10.01 3.72
CA GLN A 57 9.00 9.77 5.14
C GLN A 57 8.97 8.27 5.52
N LYS A 58 8.01 7.50 4.98
CA LYS A 58 8.01 6.03 5.15
C LYS A 58 9.22 5.37 4.46
N SER A 59 9.70 5.92 3.34
CA SER A 59 10.94 5.49 2.68
C SER A 59 12.16 5.73 3.57
N ILE A 60 12.29 6.94 4.13
CA ILE A 60 13.42 7.33 5.00
C ILE A 60 13.44 6.50 6.30
N LEU A 61 12.28 6.19 6.89
CA LEU A 61 12.18 5.29 8.05
C LEU A 61 12.52 3.83 7.70
N LYS A 62 12.34 3.42 6.45
CA LYS A 62 12.68 2.07 5.94
C LYS A 62 14.12 1.93 5.46
N GLU A 63 14.87 3.02 5.27
CA GLU A 63 16.24 2.98 4.73
C GLU A 63 17.27 2.32 5.66
N LYS A 64 17.03 2.32 6.97
CA LYS A 64 17.87 1.53 7.88
C LYS A 64 17.38 0.08 7.88
N LYS A 65 17.75 -0.69 6.85
CA LYS A 65 17.50 -2.14 6.77
C LYS A 65 17.91 -2.79 8.10
N PRO A 66 16.95 -3.17 8.97
CA PRO A 66 17.28 -3.75 10.26
C PRO A 66 17.95 -5.10 10.01
N TYR A 67 18.86 -5.53 10.88
CA TYR A 67 19.37 -6.90 10.76
C TYR A 67 18.19 -7.86 10.92
N ILE A 68 18.06 -8.85 10.02
CA ILE A 68 16.94 -9.80 10.02
C ILE A 68 16.69 -10.44 11.39
N LYS A 69 17.76 -10.71 12.14
CA LYS A 69 17.69 -11.26 13.50
C LYS A 69 17.01 -10.30 14.48
N GLU A 70 17.28 -9.00 14.37
CA GLU A 70 16.63 -7.98 15.19
C GLU A 70 15.17 -7.81 14.79
N PHE A 71 14.89 -7.80 13.49
CA PHE A 71 13.52 -7.70 12.98
C PHE A 71 12.64 -8.86 13.44
N VAL A 72 13.13 -10.10 13.33
CA VAL A 72 12.40 -11.30 13.81
C VAL A 72 12.23 -11.26 15.33
N LYS A 73 13.22 -10.76 16.07
CA LYS A 73 13.11 -10.60 17.52
C LYS A 73 12.07 -9.55 17.91
N GLU A 74 12.01 -8.43 17.20
CA GLU A 74 11.02 -7.36 17.42
C GLU A 74 9.59 -7.86 17.14
N LYS A 75 9.38 -8.54 16.02
CA LYS A 75 8.07 -9.10 15.64
C LYS A 75 7.68 -10.31 16.49
N ASN A 76 8.63 -10.96 17.14
CA ASN A 76 8.45 -12.05 18.10
C ASN A 76 7.42 -13.11 17.66
N PRO A 77 7.60 -13.75 16.49
CA PRO A 77 6.68 -14.78 16.01
C PRO A 77 6.69 -16.00 16.94
N SER A 78 5.52 -16.60 17.14
CA SER A 78 5.31 -17.73 18.04
C SER A 78 5.38 -19.09 17.32
N THR A 79 5.11 -19.13 16.02
CA THR A 79 5.02 -20.37 15.23
C THR A 79 5.91 -20.34 14.00
N ALA A 80 6.20 -21.50 13.42
CA ALA A 80 6.98 -21.56 12.18
C ALA A 80 6.27 -20.85 11.02
N GLN A 81 4.94 -20.93 10.93
CA GLN A 81 4.16 -20.23 9.91
C GLN A 81 4.24 -18.71 10.09
N GLU A 82 4.17 -18.23 11.33
CA GLU A 82 4.35 -16.81 11.67
C GLU A 82 5.78 -16.34 11.33
N THR A 83 6.79 -17.14 11.65
CA THR A 83 8.17 -16.86 11.24
C THR A 83 8.28 -16.79 9.73
N ALA A 84 7.68 -17.72 8.99
CA ALA A 84 7.70 -17.71 7.53
C ALA A 84 7.13 -16.42 6.94
N VAL A 85 6.01 -15.91 7.48
CA VAL A 85 5.37 -14.68 6.96
C VAL A 85 6.19 -13.43 7.31
N VAL A 86 6.79 -13.38 8.49
CA VAL A 86 7.73 -12.30 8.88
C VAL A 86 8.95 -12.27 7.96
N LEU A 87 9.51 -13.43 7.64
CA LEU A 87 10.66 -13.52 6.74
C LEU A 87 10.31 -13.12 5.31
N ALA A 88 9.15 -13.54 4.80
CA ALA A 88 8.68 -13.13 3.48
C ALA A 88 8.38 -11.63 3.41
N TYR A 89 7.79 -11.06 4.47
CA TYR A 89 7.61 -9.62 4.59
C TYR A 89 8.95 -8.90 4.50
N TYR A 90 9.96 -9.39 5.22
CA TYR A 90 11.28 -8.77 5.19
C TYR A 90 11.94 -8.86 3.81
N LEU A 91 11.83 -10.00 3.11
CA LEU A 91 12.33 -10.16 1.74
C LEU A 91 11.70 -9.12 0.80
N LYS A 92 10.38 -8.93 0.92
CA LYS A 92 9.66 -7.93 0.14
C LYS A 92 10.09 -6.51 0.49
N GLU A 93 10.01 -6.14 1.76
CA GLU A 93 10.12 -4.75 2.20
C GLU A 93 11.55 -4.23 2.21
N TYR A 94 12.51 -5.05 2.67
CA TYR A 94 13.89 -4.62 2.87
C TYR A 94 14.87 -5.22 1.86
N GLU A 95 14.53 -6.31 1.19
CA GLU A 95 15.33 -6.87 0.08
C GLU A 95 14.75 -6.57 -1.30
N ARG A 96 13.60 -5.87 -1.36
CA ARG A 96 12.89 -5.50 -2.60
C ARG A 96 12.60 -6.71 -3.49
N LYS A 97 12.39 -7.87 -2.86
CA LYS A 97 12.17 -9.14 -3.54
C LYS A 97 10.69 -9.51 -3.45
N GLU A 98 9.93 -9.17 -4.49
CA GLU A 98 8.46 -9.37 -4.51
C GLU A 98 8.03 -10.84 -4.47
N THR A 99 8.84 -11.74 -5.04
CA THR A 99 8.58 -13.19 -5.06
C THR A 99 9.73 -13.97 -4.44
N PHE A 100 9.45 -15.14 -3.87
CA PHE A 100 10.45 -15.99 -3.25
C PHE A 100 10.15 -17.47 -3.49
N ASN A 101 11.21 -18.26 -3.46
CA ASN A 101 11.15 -19.71 -3.58
C ASN A 101 11.65 -20.42 -2.29
N ALA A 102 11.75 -21.74 -2.35
CA ALA A 102 12.18 -22.57 -1.22
C ALA A 102 13.63 -22.31 -0.78
N GLU A 103 14.51 -21.92 -1.70
CA GLU A 103 15.92 -21.62 -1.39
C GLU A 103 16.05 -20.26 -0.71
N ASP A 104 15.33 -19.26 -1.22
CA ASP A 104 15.27 -17.92 -0.65
C ASP A 104 14.83 -17.95 0.81
N ILE A 105 13.71 -18.63 1.07
CA ILE A 105 13.16 -18.71 2.41
C ILE A 105 14.12 -19.46 3.35
N LYS A 106 14.78 -20.52 2.87
CA LYS A 106 15.76 -21.28 3.65
C LYS A 106 16.98 -20.44 4.01
N LYS A 107 17.48 -19.64 3.06
CA LYS A 107 18.63 -18.75 3.25
C LYS A 107 18.32 -17.70 4.33
N ILE A 108 17.20 -17.00 4.19
CA ILE A 108 16.85 -15.95 5.15
C ILE A 108 16.47 -16.52 6.52
N TRP A 109 15.86 -17.70 6.58
CA TRP A 109 15.56 -18.37 7.85
C TRP A 109 16.83 -18.65 8.64
N THR A 110 17.88 -19.12 7.97
CA THR A 110 19.17 -19.39 8.61
C THR A 110 19.79 -18.11 9.16
N ALA A 111 19.64 -16.98 8.44
CA ALA A 111 20.11 -15.68 8.88
C ALA A 111 19.28 -15.08 10.04
N SER A 112 18.02 -15.50 10.20
CA SER A 112 17.10 -14.96 11.22
C SER A 112 17.47 -15.29 12.66
N GLY A 113 18.31 -16.30 12.89
CA GLY A 113 18.61 -16.81 14.23
C GLY A 113 17.48 -17.61 14.88
N TRP A 114 16.34 -17.79 14.21
CA TRP A 114 15.24 -18.64 14.68
C TRP A 114 15.47 -20.10 14.26
N LYS A 115 15.16 -21.06 15.14
CA LYS A 115 15.43 -22.48 14.88
C LYS A 115 14.54 -23.00 13.73
N PRO A 116 15.11 -23.41 12.58
CA PRO A 116 14.30 -23.85 11.45
C PRO A 116 13.58 -25.18 11.77
N PRO A 117 12.33 -25.35 11.33
CA PRO A 117 11.66 -26.65 11.38
C PRO A 117 12.29 -27.63 10.39
N LYS A 118 12.04 -28.94 10.58
CA LYS A 118 12.53 -30.00 9.66
C LYS A 118 12.14 -29.75 8.20
N LYS A 119 10.95 -29.19 7.97
CA LYS A 119 10.42 -28.85 6.64
C LYS A 119 10.06 -27.37 6.60
N ILE A 120 11.04 -26.52 6.31
CA ILE A 120 10.85 -25.05 6.21
C ILE A 120 9.71 -24.70 5.25
N TRP A 121 9.76 -25.27 4.04
CA TRP A 121 8.78 -24.99 2.99
C TRP A 121 7.34 -25.31 3.40
N GLN A 122 7.14 -26.33 4.23
CA GLN A 122 5.81 -26.67 4.73
C GLN A 122 5.18 -25.53 5.52
N SER A 123 5.97 -24.69 6.19
CA SER A 123 5.48 -23.52 6.93
C SER A 123 4.85 -22.47 6.00
N VAL A 124 5.40 -22.31 4.79
CA VAL A 124 4.85 -21.43 3.76
C VAL A 124 3.55 -22.02 3.20
N ILE A 125 3.55 -23.32 2.89
CA ILE A 125 2.36 -24.02 2.39
C ILE A 125 1.22 -24.00 3.40
N ASP A 126 1.52 -24.28 4.68
CA ASP A 126 0.55 -24.22 5.76
C ASP A 126 0.05 -22.78 5.97
N GLY A 127 0.94 -21.78 5.89
CA GLY A 127 0.57 -20.37 5.99
C GLY A 127 -0.35 -19.91 4.86
N LYS A 128 -0.14 -20.39 3.63
CA LYS A 128 -1.04 -20.18 2.49
C LYS A 128 -2.40 -20.80 2.76
N ASN A 129 -2.42 -22.10 3.08
CA ASN A 129 -3.66 -22.87 3.13
C ASN A 129 -4.53 -22.57 4.35
N ARG A 130 -3.91 -22.24 5.50
CA ARG A 130 -4.65 -22.02 6.76
C ARG A 130 -4.96 -20.56 7.03
N TYR A 131 -4.06 -19.65 6.63
CA TYR A 131 -4.15 -18.24 7.00
C TYR A 131 -4.16 -17.31 5.80
N GLN A 132 -4.02 -17.81 4.57
CA GLN A 132 -4.00 -16.99 3.35
C GLN A 132 -2.90 -15.91 3.36
N TRP A 133 -1.80 -16.13 4.10
CA TRP A 133 -0.68 -15.17 4.19
C TRP A 133 0.21 -15.13 2.95
N PHE A 134 0.09 -16.12 2.06
CA PHE A 134 0.90 -16.22 0.85
C PHE A 134 0.02 -16.53 -0.36
N GLU A 135 0.47 -16.04 -1.51
CA GLU A 135 -0.11 -16.31 -2.83
C GLU A 135 0.93 -17.04 -3.69
N GLU A 136 0.49 -18.05 -4.43
CA GLU A 136 1.32 -18.74 -5.41
C GLU A 136 1.27 -17.97 -6.73
N VAL A 137 2.43 -17.56 -7.22
CA VAL A 137 2.57 -16.82 -8.49
C VAL A 137 2.80 -17.81 -9.62
N SER A 138 3.67 -18.79 -9.39
CA SER A 138 3.97 -19.88 -10.31
C SER A 138 4.38 -21.11 -9.51
N ARG A 139 4.59 -22.24 -10.19
CA ARG A 139 4.93 -23.50 -9.52
C ARG A 139 6.21 -23.37 -8.70
N GLY A 140 6.07 -23.34 -7.38
CA GLY A 140 7.20 -23.22 -6.44
C GLY A 140 7.66 -21.79 -6.16
N GLU A 141 6.95 -20.79 -6.68
CA GLU A 141 7.23 -19.37 -6.47
C GLU A 141 6.03 -18.66 -5.85
N TYR A 142 6.29 -17.96 -4.75
CA TYR A 142 5.27 -17.40 -3.88
C TYR A 142 5.56 -15.93 -3.60
N LYS A 143 4.52 -15.19 -3.23
CA LYS A 143 4.64 -13.83 -2.68
C LYS A 143 3.82 -13.72 -1.41
N ILE A 144 4.13 -12.74 -0.57
CA ILE A 144 3.29 -12.41 0.58
C ILE A 144 1.99 -11.76 0.11
N SER A 145 0.86 -12.19 0.66
CA SER A 145 -0.46 -11.61 0.35
C SER A 145 -0.67 -10.29 1.11
N PRO A 146 -1.67 -9.47 0.72
CA PRO A 146 -2.06 -8.30 1.51
C PRO A 146 -2.42 -8.65 2.95
N HIS A 147 -3.03 -9.82 3.18
CA HIS A 147 -3.38 -10.27 4.53
C HIS A 147 -2.14 -10.66 5.34
N GLY A 148 -1.14 -11.30 4.71
CA GLY A 148 0.14 -11.57 5.36
C GLY A 148 0.91 -10.31 5.72
N ILE A 149 0.87 -9.29 4.86
CA ILE A 149 1.45 -7.96 5.15
C ILE A 149 0.76 -7.34 6.36
N TYR A 150 -0.58 -7.29 6.33
CA TYR A 150 -1.37 -6.74 7.44
C TYR A 150 -1.04 -7.41 8.77
N PHE A 151 -0.94 -8.74 8.76
CA PHE A 151 -0.60 -9.53 9.94
C PHE A 151 0.75 -9.12 10.55
N VAL A 152 1.80 -8.99 9.74
CA VAL A 152 3.14 -8.59 10.23
C VAL A 152 3.16 -7.16 10.73
N GLU A 153 2.43 -6.25 10.09
CA GLU A 153 2.41 -4.83 10.45
C GLU A 153 1.56 -4.53 11.69
N ASN A 154 0.43 -5.23 11.87
CA ASN A 154 -0.60 -4.83 12.82
C ASN A 154 -0.86 -5.87 13.92
N GLU A 155 -0.62 -7.16 13.68
CA GLU A 155 -0.87 -8.23 14.66
C GLU A 155 0.38 -8.71 15.39
N LEU A 156 1.58 -8.36 14.87
CA LEU A 156 2.87 -8.68 15.47
C LEU A 156 3.63 -7.43 15.96
N PRO A 157 4.25 -7.49 17.16
CA PRO A 157 4.22 -8.60 18.13
C PRO A 157 2.84 -8.73 18.81
N LYS A 158 2.43 -9.96 19.13
CA LYS A 158 1.15 -10.21 19.81
C LYS A 158 1.15 -9.46 21.14
N LYS A 159 0.20 -8.54 21.32
CA LYS A 159 -0.02 -7.89 22.62
C LYS A 159 -0.38 -8.99 23.61
N ILE A 160 0.41 -9.10 24.68
CA ILE A 160 0.08 -9.98 25.80
C ILE A 160 -1.28 -9.49 26.32
N LYS A 161 -2.30 -10.35 26.26
CA LYS A 161 -3.55 -10.08 26.98
C LYS A 161 -3.21 -10.21 28.46
N GLU A 162 -3.16 -9.09 29.17
CA GLU A 162 -3.17 -9.03 30.63
C GLU A 162 -4.46 -9.63 31.20
#